data_AF-A0A486D340-F1
#
_entry.id   AF-A0A486D340-F1
#
_cell.length_a   1.000
_cell.length_b   1.000
_cell.length_c   1.000
_cell.angle_alpha   90.00
_cell.angle_beta   90.00
_cell.angle_gamma   90.00
#
_symmetry.space_group_name_H-M   'P 1'
#
loop_
_entity.id
_entity.type
_entity.pdbx_description
1 polymer ?
#
loop_
_entity_poly.entity_id
_entity_poly.type
_entity_poly.pdbx_seq_one_letter_code
_entity_poly.pdbx_strand_id
1 'polypeptide(L)'
;MKFPLMIVTKTDTTTVTYSEGNYDSLIDNIADIYSGMSDGDKNSVKAGLTSLAKSCMSRVNEKQKKVLFTQSTMCVNDEVTTSFYSSNVAMEKKHSSGKNAPADEFSSEVQVSRVEVKFNRMALNKNIAKKLCSLLFKSIDDWLEETNTKQTDKKIEFCFGD
;
A
#
# COMPACT_ATOMS: atom_id res chain seq x y z
N MET A 1 -2.53 17.91 -7.40
CA MET A 1 -2.31 17.30 -8.74
C MET A 1 -3.47 16.34 -8.98
N LYS A 2 -4.42 16.63 -9.88
CA LYS A 2 -5.54 15.71 -10.23
C LYS A 2 -5.07 14.86 -11.40
N PHE A 3 -4.84 13.57 -11.20
CA PHE A 3 -4.56 12.65 -12.31
C PHE A 3 -5.90 12.25 -12.94
N PRO A 4 -6.26 12.73 -14.14
CA PRO A 4 -7.64 12.66 -14.65
C PRO A 4 -8.11 11.23 -14.98
N LEU A 5 -7.20 10.27 -14.92
CA LEU A 5 -7.46 8.86 -15.23
C LEU A 5 -7.59 7.99 -13.99
N MET A 6 -7.33 8.52 -12.79
CA MET A 6 -7.50 7.79 -11.53
C MET A 6 -8.53 8.50 -10.69
N ILE A 7 -9.67 7.85 -10.50
CA ILE A 7 -10.78 8.38 -9.70
C ILE A 7 -10.87 7.62 -8.39
N VAL A 8 -11.03 8.33 -7.28
CA VAL A 8 -11.37 7.69 -6.01
C VAL A 8 -12.82 7.22 -6.11
N THR A 9 -13.02 5.91 -6.03
CA THR A 9 -14.34 5.29 -6.11
C THR A 9 -14.90 4.97 -4.73
N LYS A 10 -14.02 4.73 -3.75
CA LYS A 10 -14.43 4.39 -2.40
C LYS A 10 -13.43 4.89 -1.37
N THR A 11 -13.96 5.39 -0.26
CA THR A 11 -13.19 5.62 0.96
C THR A 11 -14.00 5.09 2.13
N ASP A 12 -13.42 4.21 2.91
CA ASP A 12 -14.07 3.67 4.11
C ASP A 12 -13.06 3.52 5.25
N THR A 13 -13.56 3.60 6.47
CA THR A 13 -12.78 3.35 7.68
C THR A 13 -13.61 2.47 8.59
N THR A 14 -13.00 1.37 9.02
CA THR A 14 -13.60 0.41 9.94
C THR A 14 -12.75 0.42 11.20
N THR A 15 -13.38 0.69 12.34
CA THR A 15 -12.75 0.56 13.66
C THR A 15 -13.34 -0.67 14.34
N VAL A 16 -12.48 -1.58 14.77
CA VAL A 16 -12.88 -2.78 15.48
C VAL A 16 -12.08 -2.90 16.76
N THR A 17 -12.77 -3.26 17.84
CA THR A 17 -12.14 -3.57 19.12
C THR A 17 -12.34 -5.05 19.39
N TYR A 18 -11.25 -5.74 19.69
CA TYR A 18 -11.25 -7.14 20.05
C TYR A 18 -10.74 -7.30 21.49
N SER A 19 -11.34 -8.21 22.24
CA SER A 19 -10.79 -8.73 23.50
C SER A 19 -10.79 -10.24 23.37
N GLU A 20 -9.61 -10.84 23.24
CA GLU A 20 -9.47 -12.26 22.98
C GLU A 20 -8.44 -12.88 23.94
N GLY A 21 -8.73 -14.11 24.38
CA GLY A 21 -7.76 -14.91 25.13
C GLY A 21 -6.66 -15.50 24.23
N ASN A 22 -6.90 -15.59 22.92
CA ASN A 22 -5.98 -16.14 21.93
C ASN A 22 -5.60 -15.09 20.87
N TYR A 23 -4.30 -14.82 20.73
CA TYR A 23 -3.78 -13.82 19.80
C TYR A 23 -3.84 -14.28 18.32
N ASP A 24 -3.85 -15.59 18.03
CA ASP A 24 -3.94 -16.08 16.65
C ASP A 24 -5.31 -15.76 16.03
N SER A 25 -6.40 -15.96 16.79
CA SER A 25 -7.77 -15.63 16.37
C SER A 25 -7.95 -14.13 16.14
N LEU A 26 -7.30 -13.31 16.96
CA LEU A 26 -7.27 -11.86 16.78
C LEU A 26 -6.58 -11.46 15.47
N ILE A 27 -5.46 -12.08 15.11
CA ILE A 27 -4.72 -11.79 13.88
C ILE A 27 -5.55 -12.14 12.65
N ASP A 28 -6.22 -13.30 12.65
CA ASP A 28 -7.08 -13.72 11.55
C ASP A 28 -8.27 -12.77 11.38
N ASN A 29 -8.93 -12.40 12.48
CA ASN A 29 -10.04 -11.45 12.47
C ASN A 29 -9.63 -10.08 11.90
N ILE A 30 -8.44 -9.59 12.25
CA ILE A 30 -7.91 -8.33 11.69
C ILE A 30 -7.60 -8.47 10.20
N ALA A 31 -6.98 -9.59 9.78
CA ALA A 31 -6.63 -9.84 8.40
C ALA A 31 -7.86 -9.94 7.49
N ASP A 32 -8.99 -10.44 8.00
CA ASP A 32 -10.24 -10.58 7.24
C ASP A 32 -10.95 -9.24 6.98
N ILE A 33 -10.64 -8.17 7.73
CA ILE A 33 -11.12 -6.81 7.43
C ILE A 33 -10.62 -6.35 6.04
N TYR A 34 -9.47 -6.87 5.61
CA TYR A 34 -8.87 -6.54 4.33
C TYR A 34 -9.46 -7.37 3.18
N SER A 35 -10.69 -7.00 2.80
CA SER A 35 -11.38 -7.58 1.64
C SER A 35 -10.63 -7.31 0.32
N GLY A 36 -10.51 -8.32 -0.56
CA GLY A 36 -9.95 -8.14 -1.91
C GLY A 36 -8.42 -8.04 -2.01
N MET A 37 -7.69 -8.29 -0.93
CA MET A 37 -6.23 -8.44 -0.97
C MET A 37 -5.80 -9.83 -1.49
N SER A 38 -4.64 -9.89 -2.15
CA SER A 38 -4.01 -11.16 -2.52
C SER A 38 -3.53 -11.92 -1.27
N ASP A 39 -3.39 -13.24 -1.37
CA ASP A 39 -2.91 -14.06 -0.25
C ASP A 39 -1.49 -13.67 0.20
N GLY A 40 -0.63 -13.24 -0.74
CA GLY A 40 0.71 -12.75 -0.44
C GLY A 40 0.70 -11.48 0.42
N ASP A 41 -0.17 -10.52 0.09
CA ASP A 41 -0.30 -9.29 0.85
C ASP A 41 -0.97 -9.54 2.22
N LYS A 42 -1.96 -10.45 2.27
CA LYS A 42 -2.57 -10.90 3.54
C LYS A 42 -1.53 -11.50 4.47
N ASN A 43 -0.64 -12.35 3.96
CA ASN A 43 0.44 -12.95 4.75
C ASN A 43 1.41 -11.89 5.29
N SER A 44 1.70 -10.84 4.52
CA SER A 44 2.53 -9.72 4.97
C SER A 44 1.87 -8.94 6.12
N VAL A 45 0.55 -8.71 6.04
CA VAL A 45 -0.24 -8.13 7.13
C VAL A 45 -0.21 -9.03 8.36
N LYS A 46 -0.48 -10.34 8.21
CA LYS A 46 -0.42 -11.32 9.31
C LYS A 46 0.96 -11.35 9.98
N ALA A 47 2.05 -11.31 9.21
CA ALA A 47 3.42 -11.24 9.75
C ALA A 47 3.65 -9.95 10.54
N GLY A 48 3.17 -8.81 10.01
CA GLY A 48 3.21 -7.51 10.67
C GLY A 48 2.51 -7.51 12.03
N LEU A 49 1.31 -8.10 12.09
CA LEU A 49 0.50 -8.27 13.30
C LEU A 49 1.13 -9.26 14.29
N THR A 50 1.65 -10.39 13.81
CA THR A 50 2.36 -11.37 14.64
C THR A 50 3.57 -10.75 15.34
N SER A 51 4.32 -9.91 14.63
CA SER A 51 5.44 -9.16 15.21
C SER A 51 4.97 -8.19 16.30
N LEU A 52 3.82 -7.52 16.12
CA LEU A 52 3.25 -6.63 17.14
C LEU A 52 2.80 -7.42 18.38
N ALA A 53 2.10 -8.54 18.18
CA ALA A 53 1.65 -9.41 19.25
C ALA A 53 2.82 -9.95 20.08
N LYS A 54 3.91 -10.38 19.43
CA LYS A 54 5.15 -10.79 20.11
C LYS A 54 5.77 -9.66 20.94
N SER A 55 5.75 -8.42 20.44
CA SER A 55 6.20 -7.26 21.22
C SER A 55 5.33 -7.02 22.45
N CYS A 56 4.00 -7.16 22.34
CA CYS A 56 3.08 -7.07 23.48
C CYS A 56 3.31 -8.18 24.51
N MET A 57 3.61 -9.40 24.07
CA MET A 57 3.94 -10.52 24.97
C MET A 57 5.15 -10.21 25.85
N SER A 58 6.11 -9.46 25.34
CA SER A 58 7.33 -9.08 26.06
C SER A 58 7.16 -7.88 27.00
N ARG A 59 6.06 -7.12 26.88
CA ARG A 59 5.84 -5.83 27.54
C ARG A 59 4.41 -5.74 28.09
N VAL A 60 4.24 -6.30 29.28
CA VAL A 60 2.97 -6.37 30.01
C VAL A 60 2.48 -4.98 30.41
N ASN A 61 1.18 -4.71 30.26
CA ASN A 61 0.53 -3.42 30.57
C ASN A 61 1.10 -2.21 29.80
N GLU A 62 1.76 -2.44 28.66
CA GLU A 62 2.16 -1.38 27.73
C GLU A 62 1.36 -1.47 26.42
N LYS A 63 0.70 -0.37 26.03
CA LYS A 63 0.02 -0.27 24.74
C LYS A 63 1.03 -0.13 23.61
N GLN A 64 1.21 -1.17 22.81
CA GLN A 64 2.07 -1.15 21.63
C GLN A 64 1.25 -0.74 20.41
N LYS A 65 1.82 0.11 19.56
CA LYS A 65 1.17 0.59 18.33
C LYS A 65 2.00 0.24 17.11
N LYS A 66 1.35 -0.16 16.03
CA LYS A 66 1.97 -0.34 14.72
C LYS A 66 1.05 0.20 13.64
N VAL A 67 1.65 0.93 12.71
CA VAL A 67 0.99 1.31 11.47
C VAL A 67 1.36 0.27 10.41
N LEU A 68 0.38 -0.35 9.78
CA LEU A 68 0.60 -1.26 8.65
C LEU A 68 0.04 -0.60 7.39
N PHE A 69 0.83 -0.59 6.33
CA PHE A 69 0.42 -0.10 5.02
C PHE A 69 0.52 -1.25 4.02
N THR A 70 -0.50 -1.38 3.19
CA THR A 70 -0.52 -2.37 2.12
C THR A 70 -1.28 -1.84 0.91
N GLN A 71 -0.80 -2.21 -0.27
CA GLN A 71 -1.38 -1.84 -1.56
C GLN A 71 -1.74 -3.12 -2.30
N SER A 72 -2.98 -3.22 -2.75
CA SER A 72 -3.43 -4.32 -3.60
C SER A 72 -3.95 -3.79 -4.93
N THR A 73 -3.52 -4.38 -6.03
CA THR A 73 -4.04 -4.08 -7.37
C THR A 73 -4.88 -5.25 -7.87
N MET A 74 -6.10 -4.95 -8.30
CA MET A 74 -7.04 -5.90 -8.88
C MET A 74 -7.35 -5.50 -10.32
N CYS A 75 -7.31 -6.46 -11.23
CA CYS A 75 -7.76 -6.31 -12.61
C CYS A 75 -9.05 -7.12 -12.79
N VAL A 76 -10.17 -6.43 -13.02
CA VAL A 76 -11.45 -7.10 -13.34
C VAL A 76 -11.81 -6.71 -14.76
N ASN A 77 -11.79 -7.69 -15.68
CA ASN A 77 -12.30 -7.57 -17.05
C ASN A 77 -12.04 -6.18 -17.67
N ASP A 78 -10.77 -5.84 -17.89
CA ASP A 78 -10.31 -4.60 -18.54
C ASP A 78 -10.34 -3.30 -17.71
N GLU A 79 -10.69 -3.37 -16.43
CA GLU A 79 -10.64 -2.25 -15.49
C GLU A 79 -9.63 -2.49 -14.36
N VAL A 80 -8.74 -1.51 -14.17
CA VAL A 80 -7.70 -1.55 -13.15
C VAL A 80 -8.20 -0.81 -11.91
N THR A 81 -8.37 -1.54 -10.81
CA THR A 81 -8.73 -0.99 -9.50
C THR A 81 -7.56 -1.20 -8.55
N THR A 82 -7.12 -0.13 -7.90
CA THR A 82 -6.07 -0.19 -6.88
C THR A 82 -6.67 0.22 -5.55
N SER A 83 -6.52 -0.64 -4.55
CA SER A 83 -6.95 -0.38 -3.18
C SER A 83 -5.73 -0.17 -2.30
N PHE A 84 -5.72 0.96 -1.60
CA PHE A 84 -4.74 1.30 -0.59
C PHE A 84 -5.35 1.08 0.77
N TYR A 85 -4.67 0.31 1.60
CA TYR A 85 -5.07 0.07 2.98
C TYR A 85 -4.02 0.64 3.91
N SER A 86 -4.48 1.38 4.90
CA SER A 86 -3.68 1.84 6.03
C SER A 86 -4.37 1.40 7.29
N SER A 87 -3.64 0.78 8.21
CA SER A 87 -4.19 0.43 9.51
C SER A 87 -3.34 0.91 10.65
N ASN A 88 -4.04 1.36 11.69
CA ASN A 88 -3.47 1.65 12.99
C ASN A 88 -3.93 0.54 13.93
N VAL A 89 -2.98 -0.26 14.39
CA VAL A 89 -3.26 -1.36 15.31
C VAL A 89 -2.60 -1.03 16.63
N ALA A 90 -3.40 -1.01 17.69
CA ALA A 90 -2.91 -0.90 19.05
C ALA A 90 -3.27 -2.16 19.83
N MET A 91 -2.27 -2.80 20.43
CA MET A 91 -2.44 -4.03 21.20
C MET A 91 -1.89 -3.82 22.61
N GLU A 92 -2.56 -4.41 23.59
CA GLU A 92 -2.17 -4.38 24.99
C GLU A 92 -2.41 -5.75 25.61
N LYS A 93 -1.41 -6.26 26.34
CA LYS A 93 -1.59 -7.40 27.24
C LYS A 93 -1.89 -6.85 28.63
N LYS A 94 -3.12 -7.07 29.11
CA LYS A 94 -3.52 -6.71 30.47
C LYS A 94 -3.22 -7.88 31.40
N HIS A 95 -2.36 -7.64 32.39
CA HIS A 95 -2.04 -8.59 33.45
C HIS A 95 -2.29 -7.94 34.80
N SER A 96 -2.97 -8.68 35.68
CA SER A 96 -3.17 -8.30 37.08
C SER A 96 -2.68 -9.43 37.99
N SER A 97 -2.05 -9.08 39.10
CA SER A 97 -1.54 -10.05 40.08
C SER A 97 -2.37 -10.00 41.37
N GLY A 98 -2.75 -11.16 41.91
CA GLY A 98 -3.50 -11.28 43.18
C GLY A 98 -4.35 -12.54 43.25
N LYS A 99 -4.84 -12.88 44.46
CA LYS A 99 -5.60 -14.13 44.72
C LYS A 99 -6.94 -14.22 43.96
N ASN A 100 -7.43 -13.08 43.46
CA ASN A 100 -8.66 -12.92 42.66
C ASN A 100 -8.41 -12.13 41.36
N ALA A 101 -7.17 -12.11 40.86
CA ALA A 101 -6.90 -11.37 39.63
C ALA A 101 -7.59 -12.04 38.44
N PRO A 102 -8.21 -11.26 37.54
CA PRO A 102 -8.77 -11.78 36.29
C PRO A 102 -7.66 -12.39 35.42
N ALA A 103 -8.05 -13.32 34.54
CA ALA A 103 -7.12 -13.93 33.59
C ALA A 103 -6.50 -12.88 32.67
N ASP A 104 -5.29 -13.17 32.18
CA ASP A 104 -4.63 -12.31 31.19
C ASP A 104 -5.50 -12.17 29.95
N GLU A 105 -5.72 -10.93 29.51
CA GLU A 105 -6.48 -10.63 28.29
C GLU A 105 -5.66 -9.78 27.33
N PHE A 106 -5.80 -10.06 26.03
CA PHE A 106 -5.30 -9.20 24.98
C PHE A 106 -6.41 -8.30 24.49
N SER A 107 -6.24 -7.00 24.71
CA SER A 107 -7.14 -5.99 24.17
C SER A 107 -6.49 -5.36 22.95
N SER A 108 -7.25 -5.26 21.87
CA SER A 108 -6.77 -4.68 20.62
C SER A 108 -7.77 -3.70 20.04
N GLU A 109 -7.28 -2.55 19.63
CA GLU A 109 -8.01 -1.52 18.92
C GLU A 109 -7.39 -1.41 17.54
N VAL A 110 -8.19 -1.69 16.51
CA VAL A 110 -7.75 -1.76 15.13
C VAL A 110 -8.59 -0.81 14.31
N GLN A 111 -7.93 0.16 13.70
CA GLN A 111 -8.55 1.02 12.71
C GLN A 111 -7.96 0.69 11.35
N VAL A 112 -8.80 0.28 10.39
CA VAL A 112 -8.41 0.05 9.00
C VAL A 112 -9.10 1.09 8.13
N SER A 113 -8.32 1.87 7.41
CA SER A 113 -8.79 2.80 6.39
C SER A 113 -8.46 2.24 5.01
N ARG A 114 -9.44 2.26 4.11
CA ARG A 114 -9.30 1.91 2.70
C ARG A 114 -9.57 3.12 1.82
N VAL A 115 -8.75 3.28 0.80
CA VAL A 115 -9.03 4.13 -0.37
C VAL A 115 -8.95 3.26 -1.61
N GLU A 116 -10.05 3.20 -2.36
CA GLU A 116 -10.11 2.54 -3.66
C GLU A 116 -10.01 3.59 -4.77
N VAL A 117 -9.13 3.31 -5.73
CA VAL A 117 -8.87 4.15 -6.88
C VAL A 117 -9.08 3.30 -8.13
N LYS A 118 -9.97 3.75 -9.01
CA LYS A 118 -10.25 3.09 -10.28
C LYS A 118 -9.65 3.85 -11.44
N PHE A 119 -9.07 3.11 -12.39
CA PHE A 119 -8.62 3.68 -13.65
C PHE A 119 -9.83 3.97 -14.55
N ASN A 120 -10.10 5.26 -14.77
CA ASN A 120 -11.18 5.71 -15.64
C ASN A 120 -10.78 5.54 -17.12
N ARG A 121 -10.86 4.31 -17.61
CA ARG A 121 -10.57 3.97 -19.01
C ARG A 121 -11.47 4.72 -19.98
N MET A 122 -12.73 4.98 -19.62
CA MET A 122 -13.67 5.72 -20.48
C MET A 122 -13.22 7.17 -20.71
N ALA A 123 -12.53 7.79 -19.75
CA ALA A 123 -11.93 9.11 -19.92
C ALA A 123 -10.66 9.07 -20.81
N LEU A 124 -10.02 7.92 -21.00
CA LEU A 124 -8.87 7.75 -21.88
C LEU A 124 -9.30 7.57 -23.35
N ASN A 125 -9.77 8.65 -23.99
CA ASN A 125 -9.97 8.64 -25.43
C ASN A 125 -8.64 8.71 -26.20
N LYS A 126 -8.65 8.38 -27.49
CA LYS A 126 -7.46 8.35 -28.37
C LYS A 126 -6.64 9.66 -28.34
N ASN A 127 -7.30 10.81 -28.20
CA ASN A 127 -6.62 12.12 -28.16
C ASN A 127 -5.91 12.34 -26.83
N ILE A 128 -6.53 11.99 -25.71
CA ILE A 128 -5.93 12.07 -24.38
C ILE A 128 -4.78 11.06 -24.27
N ALA A 129 -4.95 9.84 -24.79
CA ALA A 129 -3.91 8.82 -24.83
C ALA A 129 -2.67 9.31 -25.59
N LYS A 130 -2.84 9.91 -26.79
CA LYS A 130 -1.73 10.50 -27.55
C LYS A 130 -0.97 11.56 -26.76
N LYS A 131 -1.69 12.47 -26.09
CA LYS A 131 -1.09 13.53 -25.26
C LYS A 131 -0.34 12.97 -24.05
N LEU A 132 -0.88 11.93 -23.40
CA LEU A 132 -0.20 11.27 -22.29
C LEU A 132 1.08 10.57 -22.77
N CYS A 133 1.02 9.84 -23.89
CA CYS A 133 2.19 9.18 -24.44
C CYS A 133 3.29 10.18 -24.78
N SER A 134 2.98 11.29 -25.44
CA SER A 134 3.98 12.33 -25.76
C SER A 134 4.56 13.04 -24.53
N LEU A 135 3.84 13.04 -23.39
CA LEU A 135 4.33 13.64 -22.15
C LEU A 135 5.19 12.68 -21.33
N LEU A 136 4.86 11.39 -21.33
CA LEU A 136 5.50 10.38 -20.48
C LEU A 136 6.65 9.64 -21.19
N PHE A 137 6.59 9.59 -22.52
CA PHE A 137 7.58 8.89 -23.34
C PHE A 137 8.04 9.85 -24.43
N LYS A 138 9.34 10.18 -24.43
CA LYS A 138 9.99 10.75 -25.60
C LYS A 138 10.43 9.59 -26.48
N SER A 139 10.07 9.64 -27.76
CA SER A 139 10.63 8.72 -28.75
C SER A 139 12.12 9.03 -28.98
N ILE A 140 12.84 8.10 -29.60
CA ILE A 140 14.22 8.35 -30.04
C ILE A 140 14.25 9.54 -31.01
N ASP A 141 13.22 9.68 -31.86
CA ASP A 141 13.10 10.81 -32.78
C ASP A 141 12.92 12.13 -32.02
N ASP A 142 12.12 12.18 -30.95
CA ASP A 142 11.99 13.37 -30.09
C ASP A 142 13.33 13.73 -29.41
N TRP A 143 14.14 12.73 -29.04
CA TRP A 143 15.49 12.95 -28.51
C TRP A 143 16.45 13.48 -29.58
N LEU A 144 16.36 12.97 -30.80
CA LEU A 144 17.16 13.42 -31.94
C LEU A 144 16.79 14.85 -32.36
N GLU A 145 15.51 15.22 -32.32
CA GLU A 145 15.03 16.57 -32.64
C GLU A 145 15.40 17.62 -31.57
N GLU A 146 15.51 17.21 -30.29
CA GLU A 146 16.02 18.07 -29.22
C GLU A 146 17.55 18.17 -29.18
N THR A 147 18.24 17.39 -30.02
CA THR A 147 19.70 17.44 -30.13
C THR A 147 20.10 18.66 -30.96
N ASN A 148 20.19 19.81 -30.29
CA ASN A 148 20.60 21.10 -30.88
C ASN A 148 22.10 21.19 -31.21
N THR A 149 22.81 20.06 -31.24
CA THR A 149 24.24 20.02 -31.58
C THR A 149 24.39 20.46 -33.02
N LYS A 150 24.79 21.72 -33.21
CA LYS A 150 25.11 22.27 -34.53
C LYS A 150 26.11 21.33 -35.20
N GLN A 151 25.75 20.77 -36.35
CA GLN A 151 26.72 20.10 -37.20
C GLN A 151 27.82 21.11 -37.50
N THR A 152 28.99 20.89 -36.93
CA THR A 152 30.18 21.66 -37.29
C THR A 152 30.82 20.96 -38.46
N ASP A 153 31.11 21.67 -39.55
CA ASP A 153 31.92 21.20 -40.69
C ASP A 153 33.38 20.86 -40.31
N LYS A 154 33.72 20.93 -39.01
CA LYS A 154 35.00 20.46 -38.50
C LYS A 154 35.02 18.95 -38.61
N LYS A 155 35.94 18.41 -39.41
CA LYS A 155 36.30 16.99 -39.39
C LYS A 155 36.42 16.55 -37.93
N ILE A 156 35.54 15.64 -37.53
CA ILE A 156 35.65 14.97 -36.25
C ILE A 156 36.92 14.11 -36.35
N GLU A 157 38.00 14.55 -35.73
CA GLU A 157 39.17 13.71 -35.51
C GLU A 157 38.79 12.71 -34.44
N PHE A 158 38.40 11.52 -34.88
CA PHE A 158 38.23 10.41 -33.97
C PHE A 158 39.63 10.03 -33.44
N CYS A 159 39.80 10.02 -32.12
CA CYS A 159 41.03 9.58 -31.46
C CYS A 159 41.18 8.05 -31.53
N PHE A 160 41.05 7.46 -32.71
CA PHE A 160 41.59 6.15 -33.00
C PHE A 160 43.06 6.39 -33.30
N GLY A 161 43.89 6.33 -32.26
CA GLY A 161 45.34 6.48 -32.38
C GLY A 161 45.92 5.50 -33.40
N ASP A 162 47.02 5.92 -34.02
CA ASP A 162 47.82 5.12 -34.96
C ASP A 162 48.27 3.77 -34.36
#